data_AF-A0A8J2V890-F1
#
_entry.id   AF-A0A8J2V890-F1
#
_cell.length_a   1.000
_cell.length_b   1.000
_cell.length_c   1.000
_cell.angle_alpha   90.00
_cell.angle_beta   90.00
_cell.angle_gamma   90.00
#
_symmetry.space_group_name_H-M   'P 1'
#
loop_
_entity.id
_entity.type
_entity.pdbx_description
1 polymer ?
#
loop_
_entity_poly.entity_id
_entity_poly.type
_entity_poly.pdbx_seq_one_letter_code
_entity_poly.pdbx_strand_id
1 'polypeptide(L)'
;MKHIKSLLAPKLLFTAALLYTCFIAYGSLVNTGSLPKLDYAVSDKLIHALSYFLLFIVWFFYLIFKSNKIFYFKKTTFLCVIVFCYGIVIEVLQGTVTTVREADYYDVIANGVGILFGCFVVILSKNKILKLKNSI
;
A
#
# COMPACT_ATOMS: atom_id res chain seq x y z
N MET A 1 -26.07 -1.45 -16.94
CA MET A 1 -25.27 -0.71 -15.93
C MET A 1 -24.31 -1.57 -15.10
N LYS A 2 -24.72 -2.71 -14.51
CA LYS A 2 -23.81 -3.60 -13.71
C LYS A 2 -22.53 -4.00 -14.44
N HIS A 3 -22.64 -4.44 -15.70
CA HIS A 3 -21.49 -4.81 -16.53
C HIS A 3 -20.45 -3.69 -16.72
N ILE A 4 -20.88 -2.43 -16.89
CA ILE A 4 -19.96 -1.30 -17.05
C ILE A 4 -19.23 -1.00 -15.74
N LYS A 5 -19.92 -1.07 -14.59
CA LYS A 5 -19.31 -0.88 -13.25
C LYS A 5 -18.29 -1.99 -12.92
N SER A 6 -18.62 -3.24 -13.26
CA SER A 6 -17.75 -4.41 -13.09
C SER A 6 -16.44 -4.28 -13.87
N LEU A 7 -16.45 -3.64 -15.05
CA LEU A 7 -15.25 -3.42 -15.86
C LEU A 7 -14.46 -2.15 -15.49
N LEU A 8 -15.14 -1.11 -15.02
CA LEU A 8 -14.52 0.18 -14.71
C LEU A 8 -13.84 0.19 -13.34
N ALA A 9 -14.44 -0.45 -12.32
CA ALA A 9 -13.90 -0.43 -10.97
C ALA A 9 -12.49 -1.06 -10.84
N PRO A 10 -12.19 -2.24 -11.44
CA PRO A 10 -10.84 -2.79 -11.38
C PRO A 10 -9.80 -1.94 -12.12
N LYS A 11 -10.19 -1.26 -13.22
CA LYS A 11 -9.29 -0.36 -13.96
C LYS A 11 -8.93 0.87 -13.11
N LEU A 12 -9.92 1.50 -12.49
CA LEU A 12 -9.70 2.64 -11.61
C LEU A 12 -8.84 2.27 -10.40
N LEU A 13 -9.12 1.13 -9.75
CA LEU A 13 -8.34 0.64 -8.62
C LEU A 13 -6.89 0.33 -9.02
N PHE A 14 -6.67 -0.20 -10.23
CA PHE A 14 -5.32 -0.43 -10.75
C PHE A 14 -4.55 0.88 -10.94
N THR A 15 -5.17 1.87 -11.60
CA THR A 15 -4.56 3.18 -11.80
C THR A 15 -4.26 3.85 -10.46
N ALA A 16 -5.20 3.81 -9.51
CA ALA A 16 -5.00 4.34 -8.17
C ALA A 16 -3.83 3.63 -7.44
N ALA A 17 -3.75 2.30 -7.53
CA ALA A 17 -2.66 1.53 -6.92
C ALA A 17 -1.29 1.87 -7.52
N LEU A 18 -1.21 2.01 -8.85
CA LEU A 18 0.02 2.42 -9.53
C LEU A 18 0.45 3.83 -9.14
N LEU A 19 -0.47 4.80 -9.20
CA LEU A 19 -0.20 6.18 -8.82
C LEU A 19 0.25 6.27 -7.36
N TYR A 20 -0.38 5.53 -6.47
CA TYR A 20 -0.02 5.51 -5.05
C TYR A 20 1.34 4.84 -4.80
N THR A 21 1.67 3.79 -5.57
CA THR A 21 3.01 3.17 -5.53
C THR A 21 4.07 4.19 -5.95
N CYS A 22 3.88 4.88 -7.08
CA CYS A 22 4.79 5.93 -7.54
C CYS A 22 4.89 7.10 -6.55
N PHE A 23 3.76 7.48 -5.93
CA PHE A 23 3.72 8.52 -4.91
C PHE A 23 4.59 8.16 -3.70
N ILE A 24 4.49 6.93 -3.19
CA ILE A 24 5.34 6.45 -2.09
C ILE A 24 6.81 6.46 -2.51
N ALA A 25 7.15 5.91 -3.69
CA ALA A 25 8.54 5.91 -4.16
C ALA A 25 9.12 7.33 -4.25
N TYR A 26 8.37 8.25 -4.87
CA TYR A 26 8.78 9.65 -4.99
C TYR A 26 8.92 10.32 -3.61
N GLY A 27 7.92 10.18 -2.74
CA GLY A 27 7.91 10.78 -1.41
C GLY A 27 9.03 10.24 -0.50
N SER A 28 9.39 8.97 -0.64
CA SER A 28 10.48 8.34 0.10
C SER A 28 11.87 8.79 -0.39
N LEU A 29 12.03 9.07 -1.69
CA LEU A 29 13.33 9.36 -2.30
C LEU A 29 13.61 10.85 -2.51
N VAL A 30 12.60 11.72 -2.42
CA VAL A 30 12.79 13.17 -2.59
C VAL A 30 13.62 13.76 -1.44
N ASN A 31 14.55 14.66 -1.77
CA ASN A 31 15.34 15.38 -0.78
C ASN A 31 14.47 16.46 -0.11
N THR A 32 14.16 16.28 1.17
CA THR A 32 13.33 17.20 1.96
C THR A 32 14.12 18.34 2.59
N GLY A 33 15.45 18.42 2.39
CA GLY A 33 16.34 19.41 3.01
C GLY A 33 16.03 20.87 2.65
N SER A 34 15.25 21.10 1.59
CA SER A 34 14.84 22.44 1.12
C SER A 34 13.39 22.80 1.48
N LEU A 35 12.65 21.94 2.20
CA LEU A 35 11.25 22.20 2.54
C LEU A 35 11.13 22.96 3.88
N PRO A 36 10.16 23.88 4.02
CA PRO A 36 9.89 24.54 5.29
C PRO A 36 9.56 23.48 6.37
N LYS A 37 10.25 23.56 7.51
CA LYS A 37 9.95 22.69 8.65
C LYS A 37 8.56 23.06 9.18
N LEU A 38 7.57 22.18 9.01
CA LEU A 38 6.27 22.33 9.66
C LEU A 38 6.45 22.15 11.18
N ASP A 39 5.82 23.02 11.97
CA ASP A 39 5.82 22.99 13.45
C ASP A 39 5.14 21.74 14.04
N TYR A 40 4.40 20.98 13.22
CA TYR A 40 3.78 19.71 13.59
C TYR A 40 4.43 18.57 12.81
N ALA A 41 5.53 18.03 13.34
CA ALA A 41 6.19 16.87 12.74
C ALA A 41 5.41 15.60 13.07
N VAL A 42 4.64 15.08 12.11
CA VAL A 42 4.12 13.71 12.19
C VAL A 42 5.30 12.76 12.24
N SER A 43 5.25 11.77 13.15
CA SER A 43 6.32 10.76 13.25
C SER A 43 6.51 10.08 11.90
N ASP A 44 7.75 10.10 11.40
CA ASP A 44 8.15 9.45 10.15
C ASP A 44 7.77 7.96 10.15
N LYS A 45 7.80 7.30 11.31
CA LYS A 45 7.43 5.89 11.47
C LYS A 45 5.92 5.69 11.34
N LEU A 46 5.12 6.67 11.75
CA LEU A 46 3.68 6.66 11.54
C LEU A 46 3.34 6.91 10.06
N ILE A 47 4.10 7.76 9.37
CA ILE A 47 3.97 7.97 7.92
C ILE A 47 4.26 6.65 7.18
N HIS A 48 5.34 5.95 7.53
CA HIS A 48 5.67 4.63 7.01
C HIS A 48 4.53 3.62 7.25
N ALA A 49 4.09 3.44 8.49
CA ALA A 49 3.00 2.51 8.81
C ALA A 49 1.70 2.83 8.04
N LEU A 50 1.30 4.10 7.97
CA LEU A 50 0.08 4.51 7.27
C LEU A 50 0.21 4.33 5.75
N SER A 51 1.36 4.68 5.18
CA SER A 51 1.60 4.59 3.73
C SER A 51 1.52 3.15 3.25
N TYR A 52 2.16 2.22 3.96
CA TYR A 52 2.17 0.81 3.59
C TYR A 52 0.84 0.10 3.93
N PHE A 53 0.12 0.56 4.95
CA PHE A 53 -1.27 0.17 5.18
C PHE A 53 -2.15 0.52 3.98
N LEU A 54 -2.14 1.78 3.54
CA LEU A 54 -2.98 2.23 2.41
C LEU A 54 -2.57 1.58 1.10
N LEU A 55 -1.27 1.37 0.88
CA LEU A 55 -0.72 0.68 -0.29
C LEU A 55 -1.22 -0.76 -0.36
N PHE A 56 -1.18 -1.47 0.77
CA PHE A 56 -1.75 -2.80 0.86
C PHE A 56 -3.26 -2.79 0.55
N ILE A 57 -4.03 -1.87 1.13
CA ILE A 57 -5.49 -1.80 0.95
C ILE A 57 -5.88 -1.55 -0.51
N VAL A 58 -5.24 -0.60 -1.20
CA VAL A 58 -5.58 -0.27 -2.59
C VAL A 58 -5.29 -1.44 -3.54
N TRP A 59 -4.12 -2.08 -3.40
CA TRP A 59 -3.77 -3.26 -4.17
C TRP A 59 -4.65 -4.46 -3.87
N PHE A 60 -5.03 -4.63 -2.60
CA PHE A 60 -5.92 -5.71 -2.18
C PHE A 60 -7.28 -5.61 -2.88
N PHE A 61 -7.89 -4.43 -2.87
CA PHE A 61 -9.16 -4.22 -3.55
C PHE A 61 -9.06 -4.47 -5.05
N TYR A 62 -8.00 -3.98 -5.71
CA TYR A 62 -7.75 -4.32 -7.11
C TYR A 62 -7.77 -5.84 -7.36
N LEU A 63 -7.01 -6.63 -6.59
CA LEU A 63 -6.90 -8.08 -6.76
C LEU A 63 -8.21 -8.83 -6.50
N ILE A 64 -9.03 -8.35 -5.56
CA ILE A 64 -10.33 -8.93 -5.24
C ILE A 64 -11.33 -8.65 -6.35
N PHE A 65 -11.40 -7.42 -6.86
CA PHE A 65 -12.38 -7.01 -7.87
C PHE A 65 -12.00 -7.40 -9.31
N LYS A 66 -10.71 -7.53 -9.64
CA LYS A 66 -10.26 -7.94 -10.98
C LYS A 66 -10.60 -9.39 -11.34
N SER A 67 -10.63 -10.28 -10.36
CA SER A 67 -10.57 -11.73 -10.61
C SER A 67 -11.86 -12.42 -10.21
N ASN A 68 -12.42 -13.22 -11.12
CA ASN A 68 -13.66 -13.98 -10.87
C ASN A 68 -13.49 -15.07 -9.81
N LYS A 69 -12.27 -15.57 -9.59
CA LYS A 69 -11.97 -16.60 -8.58
C LYS A 69 -11.72 -15.97 -7.20
N ILE A 70 -12.39 -16.52 -6.17
CA ILE A 70 -12.31 -16.03 -4.79
C ILE A 70 -11.19 -16.76 -4.04
N PHE A 71 -9.95 -16.49 -4.42
CA PHE A 71 -8.76 -16.93 -3.66
C PHE A 71 -8.36 -15.89 -2.62
N TYR A 72 -9.26 -15.58 -1.67
CA TYR A 72 -9.11 -14.46 -0.74
C TYR A 72 -7.79 -14.51 0.04
N PHE A 73 -7.57 -15.56 0.83
CA PHE A 73 -6.38 -15.68 1.68
C PHE A 73 -5.09 -15.78 0.87
N LYS A 74 -5.08 -16.55 -0.23
CA LYS A 74 -3.89 -16.64 -1.10
C LYS A 74 -3.50 -15.27 -1.67
N LYS A 75 -4.48 -14.46 -2.09
CA LYS A 75 -4.24 -13.09 -2.58
C LYS A 75 -3.75 -12.16 -1.46
N THR A 76 -4.36 -12.24 -0.28
CA THR A 76 -3.93 -11.49 0.91
C THR A 76 -2.47 -11.79 1.26
N THR A 77 -2.10 -13.07 1.42
CA THR A 77 -0.73 -13.49 1.77
C THR A 77 0.27 -13.10 0.70
N PHE A 78 -0.03 -13.35 -0.58
CA PHE A 78 0.81 -12.93 -1.70
C PHE A 78 1.07 -11.42 -1.67
N LEU A 79 0.02 -10.63 -1.43
CA LEU A 79 0.15 -9.19 -1.41
C LEU A 79 0.97 -8.69 -0.21
N CYS A 80 0.83 -9.29 0.97
CA CYS A 80 1.67 -8.94 2.12
C CYS A 80 3.15 -9.07 1.77
N VAL A 81 3.55 -10.17 1.11
CA VAL A 81 4.93 -10.42 0.71
C VAL A 81 5.39 -9.39 -0.32
N ILE A 82 4.62 -9.16 -1.38
CA ILE A 82 5.00 -8.22 -2.44
C ILE A 82 5.15 -6.79 -1.92
N VAL A 83 4.21 -6.31 -1.10
CA VAL A 83 4.25 -4.96 -0.54
C VAL A 83 5.39 -4.82 0.47
N PHE A 84 5.70 -5.86 1.24
CA PHE A 84 6.83 -5.86 2.17
C PHE A 84 8.17 -5.83 1.43
N CYS A 85 8.34 -6.67 0.40
CA CYS A 85 9.53 -6.64 -0.46
C CYS A 85 9.70 -5.28 -1.15
N TYR A 86 8.62 -4.68 -1.63
CA TYR A 86 8.65 -3.32 -2.17
C TYR A 86 9.19 -2.33 -1.14
N GLY A 87 8.76 -2.42 0.12
CA GLY A 87 9.24 -1.52 1.17
C GLY A 87 10.72 -1.67 1.48
N ILE A 88 11.22 -2.91 1.54
CA ILE A 88 12.66 -3.17 1.69
C ILE A 88 13.44 -2.56 0.52
N VAL A 89 12.96 -2.70 -0.71
CA VAL A 89 13.61 -2.12 -1.89
C VAL A 89 13.66 -0.59 -1.78
N ILE A 90 12.57 0.06 -1.37
CA ILE A 90 12.56 1.53 -1.18
C ILE A 90 13.54 1.96 -0.09
N GLU A 91 13.60 1.25 1.04
CA GLU A 91 14.53 1.55 2.13
C GLU A 91 16.00 1.47 1.68
N VAL A 92 16.34 0.41 0.93
CA VAL A 92 17.68 0.24 0.35
C VAL A 92 17.97 1.35 -0.65
N LEU A 93 17.01 1.75 -1.47
CA LEU A 93 17.16 2.86 -2.40
C LEU A 93 17.34 4.20 -1.68
N GLN A 94 16.69 4.42 -0.54
CA GLN A 94 16.90 5.63 0.27
C GLN A 94 18.35 5.73 0.73
N GLY A 95 18.90 4.66 1.31
CA GLY A 95 20.30 4.64 1.77
C GLY A 95 21.36 4.59 0.67
N THR A 96 21.01 4.24 -0.58
CA THR A 96 21.98 4.11 -1.68
C THR A 96 21.92 5.23 -2.71
N VAL A 97 20.73 5.80 -2.96
CA VAL A 97 20.50 6.80 -4.01
C VAL A 97 20.41 8.21 -3.45
N THR A 98 20.00 8.37 -2.19
CA THR A 98 19.87 9.69 -1.58
C THR A 98 21.08 10.04 -0.73
N THR A 99 21.40 11.33 -0.62
CA THR A 99 22.53 11.82 0.19
C THR A 99 22.09 12.37 1.55
N VAL A 100 20.79 12.37 1.84
CA VAL A 100 20.19 12.98 3.05
C VAL A 100 19.33 12.02 3.86
N ARG A 101 19.00 10.83 3.32
CA ARG A 101 18.30 9.77 4.05
C ARG A 101 19.24 8.60 4.21
N GLU A 102 19.22 7.99 5.39
CA GLU A 102 19.86 6.71 5.65
C GLU A 102 18.79 5.63 5.67
N ALA A 103 19.17 4.39 5.33
CA ALA A 103 18.29 3.25 5.50
C ALA A 103 18.07 2.98 6.99
N ASP A 104 16.82 2.88 7.42
CA ASP A 104 16.40 2.66 8.81
C ASP A 104 15.64 1.34 8.96
N TYR A 105 16.18 0.44 9.78
CA TYR A 105 15.53 -0.82 10.12
C TYR A 105 14.16 -0.63 10.81
N TYR A 106 13.98 0.45 11.58
CA TYR A 106 12.70 0.75 12.21
C TYR A 106 11.64 1.17 11.20
N ASP A 107 12.02 1.73 10.05
CA ASP A 107 11.07 2.05 8.97
C ASP A 107 10.63 0.78 8.24
N VAL A 108 11.51 -0.22 8.06
CA VAL A 108 11.12 -1.56 7.60
C VAL A 108 10.09 -2.21 8.55
N ILE A 109 10.30 -2.09 9.86
CA ILE A 109 9.33 -2.58 10.87
C ILE A 109 8.01 -1.82 10.74
N ALA A 110 8.04 -0.49 10.66
CA ALA A 110 6.84 0.33 10.53
C ALA A 110 6.04 -0.02 9.26
N ASN A 111 6.72 -0.23 8.14
CA ASN A 111 6.13 -0.72 6.89
C ASN A 111 5.43 -2.07 7.12
N GLY A 112 6.11 -3.00 7.78
CA GLY A 112 5.56 -4.30 8.16
C GLY A 112 4.30 -4.19 9.04
N VAL A 113 4.32 -3.33 10.05
CA VAL A 113 3.16 -3.07 10.93
C VAL A 113 1.97 -2.55 10.12
N GLY A 114 2.19 -1.61 9.22
CA GLY A 114 1.15 -1.10 8.31
C GLY A 114 0.51 -2.20 7.46
N ILE A 115 1.33 -3.06 6.87
CA ILE A 115 0.88 -4.20 6.04
C ILE A 115 0.09 -5.20 6.89
N LEU A 116 0.60 -5.57 8.06
CA LEU A 116 -0.07 -6.51 8.96
C LEU A 116 -1.41 -5.96 9.46
N PHE A 117 -1.47 -4.68 9.77
CA PHE A 117 -2.73 -4.02 10.13
C PHE A 117 -3.73 -4.02 8.97
N GLY A 118 -3.27 -3.76 7.74
CA GLY A 118 -4.09 -3.87 6.53
C GLY A 118 -4.63 -5.28 6.33
N CYS A 119 -3.76 -6.28 6.49
CA CYS A 119 -4.11 -7.71 6.45
C CYS A 119 -5.20 -8.05 7.49
N PHE A 120 -5.02 -7.60 8.73
CA PHE A 120 -5.99 -7.80 9.81
C PHE A 120 -7.36 -7.20 9.46
N VAL A 121 -7.39 -5.94 8.98
CA VAL A 121 -8.62 -5.24 8.58
C VAL A 121 -9.36 -6.00 7.47
N VAL A 122 -8.65 -6.48 6.44
CA VAL A 122 -9.29 -7.22 5.35
C VAL A 122 -9.76 -8.61 5.80
N ILE A 123 -9.06 -9.29 6.71
CA ILE A 123 -9.52 -10.57 7.26
C ILE A 123 -10.83 -10.39 8.04
N LEU A 124 -10.89 -9.38 8.93
CA LEU A 124 -12.11 -9.07 9.69
C LEU A 124 -13.27 -8.67 8.77
N SER A 125 -12.98 -7.95 7.69
CA SER A 125 -13.99 -7.43 6.76
C SER A 125 -14.39 -8.41 5.66
N LYS A 126 -13.87 -9.64 5.66
CA LYS A 126 -14.00 -10.63 4.57
C LYS A 126 -15.44 -10.78 4.08
N ASN A 127 -16.39 -11.06 4.96
CA ASN A 127 -17.78 -11.33 4.56
C ASN A 127 -18.44 -10.11 3.91
N LYS A 128 -18.17 -8.90 4.42
CA LYS A 128 -18.66 -7.64 3.86
C LYS A 128 -18.07 -7.38 2.48
N ILE A 129 -16.76 -7.60 2.33
CA ILE A 129 -16.03 -7.40 1.05
C ILE A 129 -16.54 -8.38 -0.02
N LEU A 130 -16.76 -9.65 0.33
CA LEU A 130 -17.29 -10.63 -0.61
C LEU A 130 -18.74 -10.32 -1.01
N LYS A 131 -19.57 -9.85 -0.07
CA LYS A 131 -20.94 -9.39 -0.37
C LYS A 131 -20.94 -8.20 -1.32
N LEU A 132 -20.07 -7.21 -1.07
CA LEU A 132 -19.89 -6.05 -1.95
C LEU A 132 -19.46 -6.48 -3.36
N LYS A 133 -18.47 -7.37 -3.46
CA LYS A 133 -18.00 -7.91 -4.74
C LYS A 133 -19.12 -8.56 -5.55
N ASN A 134 -19.97 -9.36 -4.91
CA ASN A 134 -21.08 -10.05 -5.59
C ASN A 134 -22.22 -9.10 -5.99
N SER A 135 -22.24 -7.86 -5.49
CA SER A 135 -23.28 -6.87 -5.78
C SER A 135 -23.00 -5.97 -6.99
N ILE A 136 -21.73 -5.87 -7.39
CA ILE A 136 -21.22 -5.01 -8.47
C ILE A 136 -21.09 -5.84 -9.75
#